data_AF-A0A2D8LI74-F1
#
_entry.id   AF-A0A2D8LI74-F1
#
_cell.length_a   1.000
_cell.length_b   1.000
_cell.length_c   1.000
_cell.angle_alpha   90.00
_cell.angle_beta   90.00
_cell.angle_gamma   90.00
#
_symmetry.space_group_name_H-M   'P 1'
#
loop_
_entity.id
_entity.type
_entity.pdbx_description
1 polymer ?
#
loop_
_entity_poly.entity_id
_entity_poly.type
_entity_poly.pdbx_seq_one_letter_code
_entity_poly.pdbx_strand_id
1 'polypeptide(L)'
;MKISVLPKQPNWIVSYFRVGRLLYGALLLFIIESWVYGVQLKKAIYLEATGWIVFWALFFLFSFVHIYLVIMDGWSRYQNYKRAKDQFFIHGFREKIAVYYIGSKCQRMAAETAAEELGIKEDVQNYYRECGVKWYHYIPYFMIKEPFFLFKKIFWSRTFLEDAYEPKFDYQAMFKSQTA
;
A
#
# COMPACT_ATOMS: atom_id res chain seq x y z
N MET A 1 25.31 1.18 6.49
CA MET A 1 25.80 2.43 5.86
C MET A 1 25.05 3.62 6.46
N LYS A 2 25.70 4.59 7.09
CA LYS A 2 25.01 5.83 7.54
C LYS A 2 24.79 6.70 6.30
N ILE A 3 23.56 7.17 6.09
CA ILE A 3 23.22 8.04 4.96
C ILE A 3 23.69 9.46 5.31
N SER A 4 24.78 9.89 4.70
CA SER A 4 25.37 11.22 4.91
C SER A 4 24.95 12.24 3.85
N VAL A 5 24.70 11.79 2.62
CA VAL A 5 24.26 12.63 1.49
C VAL A 5 22.90 12.14 1.01
N LEU A 6 21.92 13.05 0.95
CA LEU A 6 20.58 12.74 0.50
C LEU A 6 20.49 12.95 -1.02
N PRO A 7 19.89 12.01 -1.77
CA PRO A 7 19.56 12.28 -3.17
C PRO A 7 18.43 13.32 -3.25
N LYS A 8 18.17 13.82 -4.47
CA LYS A 8 17.11 14.80 -4.72
C LYS A 8 15.76 14.32 -4.17
N GLN A 9 15.24 15.04 -3.19
CA GLN A 9 13.98 14.70 -2.54
C GLN A 9 12.78 15.12 -3.41
N PRO A 10 11.84 14.21 -3.68
CA PRO A 10 10.63 14.55 -4.40
C PRO A 10 9.66 15.38 -3.54
N ASN A 11 8.64 15.95 -4.18
CA ASN A 11 7.50 16.53 -3.48
C ASN A 11 6.70 15.42 -2.77
N TRP A 12 6.16 15.70 -1.58
CA TRP A 12 5.34 14.77 -0.82
C TRP A 12 4.17 14.19 -1.63
N ILE A 13 3.60 14.98 -2.55
CA ILE A 13 2.53 14.54 -3.47
C ILE A 13 3.03 13.41 -4.37
N VAL A 14 4.23 13.56 -4.92
CA VAL A 14 4.84 12.56 -5.81
C VAL A 14 5.11 11.27 -5.05
N SER A 15 5.65 11.37 -3.83
CA SER A 15 5.86 10.20 -2.96
C SER A 15 4.54 9.50 -2.63
N TYR A 16 3.49 10.26 -2.32
CA TYR A 16 2.14 9.73 -2.06
C TYR A 16 1.64 8.89 -3.25
N PHE A 17 1.72 9.43 -4.47
CA PHE A 17 1.29 8.72 -5.67
C PHE A 17 2.15 7.49 -5.99
N ARG A 18 3.47 7.56 -5.77
CA ARG A 18 4.39 6.41 -6.00
C ARG A 18 4.06 5.24 -5.08
N VAL A 19 3.82 5.51 -3.79
CA VAL A 19 3.44 4.50 -2.81
C VAL A 19 2.10 3.85 -3.19
N GLY A 20 1.12 4.67 -3.57
CA GLY A 20 -0.24 4.22 -3.87
C GLY A 20 -0.49 3.68 -5.29
N ARG A 21 0.51 3.66 -6.20
CA ARG A 21 0.27 3.39 -7.65
C ARG A 21 -0.59 2.15 -7.95
N LEU A 22 -0.39 1.03 -7.24
CA LEU A 22 -1.20 -0.18 -7.44
C LEU A 22 -2.61 -0.05 -6.86
N LEU A 23 -2.73 0.69 -5.76
CA LEU A 23 -4.00 0.92 -5.09
C LEU A 23 -4.88 1.87 -5.91
N TYR A 24 -4.34 2.85 -6.62
CA TYR A 24 -5.13 3.63 -7.57
C TYR A 24 -5.64 2.79 -8.74
N GLY A 25 -4.85 1.82 -9.21
CA GLY A 25 -5.31 0.85 -10.21
C GLY A 25 -6.47 0.01 -9.70
N ALA A 26 -6.36 -0.52 -8.47
CA ALA A 26 -7.44 -1.26 -7.81
C ALA A 26 -8.67 -0.37 -7.54
N LEU A 27 -8.47 0.88 -7.13
CA LEU A 27 -9.55 1.84 -6.89
C LEU A 27 -10.35 2.09 -8.17
N LEU A 28 -9.67 2.35 -9.28
CA LEU A 28 -10.31 2.55 -10.58
C LEU A 28 -11.10 1.30 -10.99
N LEU A 29 -10.52 0.11 -10.81
CA LEU A 29 -11.20 -1.15 -11.08
C LEU A 29 -12.49 -1.27 -10.26
N PHE A 30 -12.45 -1.07 -8.95
CA PHE A 30 -13.63 -1.18 -8.10
C PHE A 30 -14.69 -0.12 -8.37
N ILE A 31 -14.30 1.09 -8.80
CA ILE A 31 -15.25 2.11 -9.25
C ILE A 31 -15.99 1.64 -10.52
N ILE A 32 -15.25 1.12 -11.50
CA ILE A 32 -15.83 0.60 -12.75
C ILE A 32 -16.74 -0.59 -12.46
N GLU A 33 -16.27 -1.56 -11.67
CA GLU A 33 -17.06 -2.73 -11.26
C GLU A 33 -18.34 -2.31 -10.53
N SER A 34 -18.25 -1.39 -9.58
CA SER A 34 -19.43 -0.89 -8.85
C SER A 34 -20.42 -0.21 -9.78
N TRP A 35 -19.96 0.54 -10.78
CA TRP A 35 -20.83 1.13 -11.78
C TRP A 35 -21.51 0.06 -12.64
N VAL A 36 -20.75 -0.90 -13.18
CA VAL A 36 -21.28 -2.01 -14.01
C VAL A 36 -22.30 -2.84 -13.23
N TYR A 37 -21.95 -3.27 -12.02
CA TYR A 37 -22.83 -4.07 -11.17
C TYR A 37 -24.06 -3.27 -10.74
N GLY A 38 -23.92 -1.97 -10.48
CA GLY A 38 -25.03 -1.07 -10.16
C GLY A 38 -26.03 -0.92 -11.31
N VAL A 39 -25.54 -0.83 -12.56
CA VAL A 39 -26.40 -0.82 -13.75
C VAL A 39 -27.16 -2.14 -13.90
N GLN A 40 -26.48 -3.28 -13.73
CA GLN A 40 -27.13 -4.59 -13.83
C GLN A 40 -28.12 -4.84 -12.69
N LEU A 41 -27.83 -4.37 -11.49
CA LEU A 41 -28.73 -4.42 -10.35
C LEU A 41 -30.01 -3.62 -10.63
N LYS A 42 -29.90 -2.39 -11.16
CA LYS A 42 -31.07 -1.59 -11.56
C LYS A 42 -31.92 -2.31 -12.61
N LYS A 43 -31.28 -2.95 -13.59
CA LYS A 43 -31.98 -3.75 -14.61
C LYS A 43 -32.70 -4.96 -14.00
N ALA A 44 -32.06 -5.66 -13.08
CA ALA A 44 -32.66 -6.81 -12.40
C ALA A 44 -33.85 -6.41 -11.51
N ILE A 45 -33.78 -5.26 -10.85
CA ILE A 45 -34.88 -4.68 -10.07
C ILE A 45 -36.06 -4.34 -10.99
N TYR A 46 -35.80 -3.70 -12.13
CA TYR A 46 -36.84 -3.34 -13.11
C TYR A 46 -37.56 -4.57 -13.69
N LEU A 47 -36.83 -5.69 -13.88
CA LEU A 47 -37.38 -6.94 -14.40
C LEU A 47 -37.97 -7.86 -13.32
N GLU A 48 -38.02 -7.40 -12.06
CA GLU A 48 -38.50 -8.17 -10.89
C GLU A 48 -37.86 -9.57 -10.73
N ALA A 49 -36.65 -9.75 -11.26
CA ALA A 49 -36.00 -11.04 -11.30
C ALA A 49 -35.23 -11.32 -10.00
N THR A 50 -35.92 -11.85 -8.98
CA THR A 50 -35.41 -11.99 -7.60
C THR A 50 -34.01 -12.62 -7.49
N GLY A 51 -33.74 -13.70 -8.23
CA GLY A 51 -32.42 -14.36 -8.22
C GLY A 51 -31.30 -13.47 -8.74
N TRP A 52 -31.56 -12.72 -9.81
CA TRP A 52 -30.61 -11.77 -10.38
C TRP A 52 -30.42 -10.54 -9.49
N ILE A 53 -31.47 -10.10 -8.79
CA ILE A 53 -31.36 -9.01 -7.81
C ILE A 53 -30.36 -9.38 -6.72
N VAL A 54 -30.50 -10.57 -6.12
CA VAL A 54 -29.57 -11.02 -5.06
C VAL A 54 -28.15 -11.15 -5.60
N PHE A 55 -27.98 -11.77 -6.77
CA PHE A 55 -26.67 -11.92 -7.41
C PHE A 55 -25.99 -10.56 -7.61
N TRP A 56 -26.63 -9.63 -8.32
CA TRP A 56 -26.04 -8.32 -8.61
C TRP A 56 -25.86 -7.46 -7.36
N ALA A 57 -26.74 -7.58 -6.37
CA ALA A 57 -26.61 -6.87 -5.09
C ALA A 57 -25.35 -7.30 -4.33
N LEU A 58 -25.03 -8.60 -4.30
CA LEU A 58 -23.82 -9.11 -3.64
C LEU A 58 -22.55 -8.60 -4.31
N PHE A 59 -22.46 -8.66 -5.64
CA PHE A 59 -21.29 -8.16 -6.38
C PHE A 59 -21.15 -6.63 -6.28
N PHE A 60 -22.26 -5.90 -6.36
CA PHE A 60 -22.28 -4.45 -6.18
C PHE A 60 -21.79 -4.06 -4.78
N LEU A 61 -22.33 -4.70 -3.73
CA LEU A 61 -21.92 -4.41 -2.36
C LEU A 61 -20.45 -4.75 -2.14
N PHE A 62 -19.99 -5.88 -2.68
CA PHE A 62 -18.58 -6.27 -2.63
C PHE A 62 -17.68 -5.19 -3.23
N SER A 63 -17.89 -4.81 -4.50
CA SER A 63 -17.04 -3.81 -5.17
C SER A 63 -17.14 -2.43 -4.50
N PHE A 64 -18.34 -2.04 -4.07
CA PHE A 64 -18.59 -0.73 -3.47
C PHE A 64 -17.87 -0.57 -2.13
N VAL A 65 -17.93 -1.57 -1.26
CA VAL A 65 -17.20 -1.56 0.01
C VAL A 65 -15.68 -1.52 -0.24
N HIS A 66 -15.19 -2.22 -1.25
CA HIS A 66 -13.75 -2.27 -1.55
C HIS A 66 -13.17 -0.93 -1.99
N ILE A 67 -13.97 0.00 -2.54
CA ILE A 67 -13.55 1.38 -2.82
C ILE A 67 -12.98 2.02 -1.54
N TYR A 68 -13.72 1.91 -0.43
CA TYR A 68 -13.30 2.48 0.86
C TYR A 68 -12.09 1.74 1.44
N LEU A 69 -12.08 0.40 1.34
CA LEU A 69 -10.97 -0.41 1.84
C LEU A 69 -9.65 -0.06 1.12
N VAL A 70 -9.68 0.14 -0.19
CA VAL A 70 -8.49 0.52 -0.96
C VAL A 70 -7.99 1.91 -0.60
N ILE A 71 -8.89 2.88 -0.35
CA ILE A 71 -8.51 4.21 0.12
C ILE A 71 -7.82 4.13 1.49
N MET A 72 -8.40 3.35 2.41
CA MET A 72 -7.85 3.14 3.75
C MET A 72 -6.49 2.42 3.71
N ASP A 73 -6.33 1.39 2.87
CA ASP A 73 -5.04 0.72 2.68
C ASP A 73 -4.01 1.70 2.09
N GLY A 74 -4.42 2.56 1.15
CA GLY A 74 -3.57 3.62 0.59
C GLY A 74 -3.03 4.56 1.66
N TRP A 75 -3.89 5.02 2.55
CA TRP A 75 -3.48 5.81 3.71
C TRP A 75 -2.48 5.06 4.59
N SER A 76 -2.79 3.80 4.94
CA SER A 76 -1.91 2.97 5.77
C SER A 76 -0.53 2.75 5.14
N ARG A 77 -0.47 2.49 3.82
CA ARG A 77 0.80 2.33 3.10
C ARG A 77 1.62 3.61 3.10
N TYR A 78 0.97 4.78 3.02
CA TYR A 78 1.67 6.05 3.13
C TYR A 78 2.26 6.29 4.54
N GLN A 79 1.55 5.91 5.60
CA GLN A 79 2.12 5.94 6.96
C GLN A 79 3.34 5.02 7.08
N ASN A 80 3.24 3.82 6.50
CA ASN A 80 4.34 2.86 6.46
C ASN A 80 5.56 3.40 5.71
N TYR A 81 5.36 4.10 4.59
CA TYR A 81 6.43 4.78 3.86
C TYR A 81 7.14 5.83 4.74
N LYS A 82 6.38 6.70 5.43
CA LYS A 82 6.97 7.73 6.30
C LYS A 82 7.81 7.09 7.42
N ARG A 83 7.27 6.06 8.08
CA ARG A 83 7.97 5.31 9.13
C ARG A 83 9.22 4.61 8.61
N ALA A 84 9.13 3.95 7.45
CA ALA A 84 10.26 3.25 6.84
C ALA A 84 11.38 4.23 6.49
N LYS A 85 11.03 5.40 5.93
CA LYS A 85 11.99 6.44 5.55
C LYS A 85 12.78 6.95 6.75
N ASP A 86 12.11 7.25 7.86
CA ASP A 86 12.77 7.66 9.10
C ASP A 86 13.70 6.57 9.64
N GLN A 87 13.23 5.33 9.69
CA GLN A 87 14.02 4.22 10.21
C GLN A 87 15.27 3.95 9.35
N PHE A 88 15.11 3.95 8.03
CA PHE A 88 16.23 3.80 7.10
C PHE A 88 17.20 4.98 7.19
N PHE A 89 16.70 6.21 7.36
CA PHE A 89 17.56 7.38 7.53
C PHE A 89 18.40 7.31 8.80
N ILE A 90 17.79 6.97 9.95
CA ILE A 90 18.49 6.91 11.24
C ILE A 90 19.51 5.78 11.27
N HIS A 91 19.13 4.60 10.78
CA HIS A 91 19.89 3.37 10.99
C HIS A 91 20.69 2.89 9.78
N GLY A 92 20.49 3.52 8.63
CA GLY A 92 20.89 2.97 7.34
C GLY A 92 20.05 1.75 6.95
N PHE A 93 20.47 1.07 5.88
CA PHE A 93 19.90 -0.22 5.54
C PHE A 93 20.13 -1.23 6.69
N ARG A 94 19.02 -1.80 7.19
CA ARG A 94 19.01 -2.96 8.09
C ARG A 94 17.90 -3.90 7.69
N GLU A 95 18.23 -5.18 7.55
CA GLU A 95 17.28 -6.25 7.23
C GLU A 95 16.08 -6.29 8.18
N LYS A 96 16.33 -6.08 9.48
CA LYS A 96 15.28 -6.00 10.52
C LYS A 96 14.24 -4.90 10.26
N ILE A 97 14.59 -3.84 9.54
CA ILE A 97 13.63 -2.80 9.15
C ILE A 97 12.86 -3.28 7.92
N ALA A 98 13.58 -3.76 6.90
CA ALA A 98 12.99 -4.20 5.64
C ALA A 98 11.99 -5.36 5.81
N VAL A 99 12.25 -6.30 6.73
CA VAL A 99 11.40 -7.48 6.99
C VAL A 99 9.98 -7.11 7.45
N TYR A 100 9.80 -5.99 8.16
CA TYR A 100 8.46 -5.55 8.59
C TYR A 100 7.52 -5.25 7.41
N TYR A 101 8.09 -4.91 6.25
CA TYR A 101 7.36 -4.51 5.06
C TYR A 101 7.30 -5.61 3.99
N ILE A 102 7.80 -6.83 4.28
CA ILE A 102 7.84 -7.91 3.29
C ILE A 102 6.47 -8.52 2.98
N GLY A 103 5.51 -8.35 3.89
CA GLY A 103 4.25 -9.11 3.96
C GLY A 103 3.36 -9.00 2.73
N SER A 104 3.28 -7.83 2.09
CA SER A 104 2.51 -7.63 0.86
C SER A 104 3.23 -6.75 -0.16
N LYS A 105 2.80 -6.82 -1.43
CA LYS A 105 3.39 -6.01 -2.50
C LYS A 105 3.29 -4.51 -2.22
N CYS A 106 2.17 -4.04 -1.69
CA CYS A 106 1.97 -2.63 -1.35
C CYS A 106 2.87 -2.18 -0.17
N GLN A 107 3.15 -3.06 0.80
CA GLN A 107 4.12 -2.77 1.86
C GLN A 107 5.55 -2.67 1.33
N ARG A 108 5.96 -3.63 0.49
CA ARG A 108 7.28 -3.62 -0.14
C ARG A 108 7.48 -2.38 -0.98
N MET A 109 6.47 -1.97 -1.75
CA MET A 109 6.53 -0.73 -2.52
C MET A 109 6.65 0.52 -1.65
N ALA A 110 6.01 0.57 -0.48
CA ALA A 110 6.18 1.67 0.45
C ALA A 110 7.63 1.75 0.96
N ALA A 111 8.21 0.61 1.35
CA ALA A 111 9.60 0.51 1.80
C ALA A 111 10.61 0.81 0.68
N GLU A 112 10.39 0.28 -0.53
CA GLU A 112 11.22 0.54 -1.71
C GLU A 112 11.18 2.01 -2.12
N THR A 113 10.02 2.67 -2.04
CA THR A 113 9.89 4.11 -2.32
C THR A 113 10.66 4.94 -1.29
N ALA A 114 10.56 4.57 -0.01
CA ALA A 114 11.35 5.21 1.04
C ALA A 114 12.85 5.02 0.82
N ALA A 115 13.27 3.81 0.46
CA ALA A 115 14.67 3.47 0.19
C ALA A 115 15.23 4.16 -1.06
N GLU A 116 14.41 4.30 -2.12
CA GLU A 116 14.74 5.04 -3.34
C GLU A 116 15.02 6.49 -3.06
N GLU A 117 14.20 7.14 -2.25
CA GLU A 117 14.42 8.52 -1.84
C GLU A 117 15.60 8.71 -0.89
N LEU A 118 16.21 7.62 -0.41
CA LEU A 118 17.40 7.63 0.43
C LEU A 118 18.64 7.08 -0.29
N GLY A 119 18.51 6.63 -1.55
CA GLY A 119 19.62 6.07 -2.32
C GLY A 119 20.01 4.64 -1.95
N ILE A 120 19.18 3.92 -1.19
CA ILE A 120 19.46 2.55 -0.69
C ILE A 120 18.43 1.53 -1.22
N LYS A 121 17.81 1.82 -2.36
CA LYS A 121 16.78 0.96 -2.98
C LYS A 121 17.32 -0.44 -3.31
N GLU A 122 18.53 -0.49 -3.84
CA GLU A 122 19.16 -1.74 -4.29
C GLU A 122 19.36 -2.70 -3.12
N ASP A 123 19.80 -2.21 -1.97
CA ASP A 123 19.96 -3.01 -0.75
C ASP A 123 18.64 -3.66 -0.32
N VAL A 124 17.56 -2.88 -0.30
CA VAL A 124 16.22 -3.37 0.07
C VAL A 124 15.71 -4.40 -0.94
N GLN A 125 15.90 -4.16 -2.23
CA GLN A 125 15.49 -5.10 -3.28
C GLN A 125 16.29 -6.39 -3.26
N ASN A 126 17.59 -6.32 -3.01
CA ASN A 126 18.46 -7.50 -2.89
C ASN A 126 18.03 -8.36 -1.70
N TYR A 127 17.80 -7.74 -0.54
CA TYR A 127 17.27 -8.46 0.63
C TYR A 127 15.92 -9.13 0.36
N TYR A 128 15.00 -8.46 -0.33
CA TYR A 128 13.72 -9.08 -0.70
C TYR A 128 13.92 -10.27 -1.65
N ARG A 129 14.84 -10.18 -2.61
CA ARG A 129 15.18 -11.31 -3.49
C ARG A 129 15.79 -12.47 -2.71
N GLU A 130 16.68 -12.21 -1.76
CA GLU A 130 17.29 -13.22 -0.87
C GLU A 130 16.24 -13.91 0.01
N CYS A 131 15.23 -13.16 0.47
CA CYS A 131 14.07 -13.72 1.17
C CYS A 131 13.10 -14.50 0.27
N GLY A 132 13.41 -14.67 -1.03
CA GLY A 132 12.59 -15.42 -1.98
C GLY A 132 11.42 -14.63 -2.57
N VAL A 133 11.36 -13.30 -2.37
CA VAL A 133 10.32 -12.46 -2.98
C VAL A 133 10.55 -12.40 -4.48
N LYS A 134 9.56 -12.88 -5.21
CA LYS A 134 9.49 -12.80 -6.69
C LYS A 134 8.48 -11.76 -7.14
N TRP A 135 8.65 -11.26 -8.36
CA TRP A 135 7.80 -10.21 -8.95
C TRP A 135 6.30 -10.56 -8.99
N TYR A 136 5.98 -11.86 -9.07
CA TYR A 136 4.62 -12.41 -9.12
C TYR A 136 3.98 -12.66 -7.74
N HIS A 137 4.69 -12.43 -6.63
CA HIS A 137 4.12 -12.52 -5.27
C HIS A 137 3.22 -11.31 -4.98
N TYR A 138 2.08 -11.26 -5.68
CA TYR A 138 0.99 -10.32 -5.43
C TYR A 138 0.19 -10.73 -4.20
N ILE A 139 -0.05 -12.03 -4.03
CA ILE A 139 -0.78 -12.58 -2.89
C ILE A 139 0.12 -12.49 -1.66
N PRO A 140 -0.32 -11.77 -0.61
CA PRO A 140 0.38 -11.75 0.66
C PRO A 140 0.55 -13.15 1.25
N TYR A 141 1.73 -13.44 1.79
CA TYR A 141 2.04 -14.76 2.37
C TYR A 141 1.08 -15.17 3.49
N PHE A 142 0.50 -14.21 4.21
CA PHE A 142 -0.45 -14.49 5.29
C PHE A 142 -1.79 -15.02 4.79
N MET A 143 -2.24 -14.64 3.58
CA MET A 143 -3.52 -15.14 3.04
C MET A 143 -3.45 -16.63 2.72
N ILE A 144 -2.26 -17.13 2.37
CA ILE A 144 -2.02 -18.56 2.13
C ILE A 144 -1.97 -19.33 3.44
N LYS A 145 -1.34 -18.76 4.48
CA LYS A 145 -1.14 -19.42 5.78
C LYS A 145 -2.38 -19.39 6.68
N GLU A 146 -3.20 -18.35 6.57
CA GLU A 146 -4.31 -18.11 7.50
C GLU A 146 -5.56 -17.59 6.76
N PRO A 147 -6.42 -18.46 6.21
CA PRO A 147 -7.56 -18.02 5.39
C PRO A 147 -8.63 -17.22 6.15
N PHE A 148 -8.74 -17.39 7.48
CA PHE A 148 -9.67 -16.65 8.35
C PHE A 148 -9.14 -15.31 8.85
N PHE A 149 -8.08 -14.76 8.23
CA PHE A 149 -7.43 -13.52 8.65
C PHE A 149 -8.39 -12.32 8.69
N LEU A 150 -9.45 -12.31 7.87
CA LEU A 150 -10.45 -11.24 7.80
C LEU A 150 -11.19 -10.99 9.12
N PHE A 151 -11.25 -11.99 10.02
CA PHE A 151 -11.92 -11.84 11.32
C PHE A 151 -10.98 -11.33 12.43
N LYS A 152 -9.68 -11.17 12.15
CA LYS A 152 -8.71 -10.74 13.17
C LYS A 152 -8.65 -9.21 13.24
N LYS A 153 -8.89 -8.64 14.41
CA LYS A 153 -8.75 -7.19 14.67
C LYS A 153 -7.36 -6.64 14.27
N ILE A 154 -6.32 -7.46 14.46
CA ILE A 154 -4.93 -7.14 14.09
C ILE A 154 -4.78 -6.91 12.57
N PHE A 155 -5.54 -7.64 11.75
CA PHE A 155 -5.52 -7.46 10.29
C PHE A 155 -6.08 -6.09 9.92
N TRP A 156 -7.24 -5.72 10.48
CA TRP A 156 -7.86 -4.42 10.23
C TRP A 156 -6.99 -3.26 10.71
N SER A 157 -6.37 -3.38 11.89
CA SER A 157 -5.49 -2.33 12.42
C SER A 157 -4.24 -2.13 11.56
N ARG A 158 -3.59 -3.22 11.13
CA ARG A 158 -2.32 -3.13 10.36
C ARG A 158 -2.49 -2.92 8.86
N THR A 159 -3.65 -3.26 8.32
CA THR A 159 -3.92 -3.11 6.88
C THR A 159 -4.63 -1.81 6.58
N PHE A 160 -5.66 -1.45 7.36
CA PHE A 160 -6.55 -0.34 7.01
C PHE A 160 -6.51 0.83 8.00
N LEU A 161 -6.12 0.60 9.25
CA LEU A 161 -6.18 1.60 10.33
C LEU A 161 -4.82 1.84 10.97
N GLU A 162 -3.78 1.97 10.14
CA GLU A 162 -2.44 2.31 10.64
C GLU A 162 -2.46 3.75 11.19
N ASP A 163 -1.93 3.93 12.40
CA ASP A 163 -1.90 5.22 13.06
C ASP A 163 -1.14 6.26 12.22
N ALA A 164 -1.61 7.50 12.28
CA ALA A 164 -0.95 8.61 11.63
C ALA A 164 0.48 8.74 12.17
N TYR A 165 1.46 8.59 11.29
CA TYR A 165 2.87 8.70 11.63
C TYR A 165 3.39 10.07 11.23
N GLU A 166 3.87 10.86 12.18
CA GLU A 166 4.52 12.13 11.91
C GLU A 166 6.00 11.90 11.55
N PRO A 167 6.47 12.36 10.37
CA PRO A 167 7.89 12.29 10.02
C PRO A 167 8.74 13.03 11.05
N LYS A 168 9.85 12.41 11.46
CA LYS A 168 10.80 13.02 12.40
C LYS A 168 11.73 14.03 11.73
N PHE A 169 11.87 13.94 10.40
CA PHE A 169 12.81 14.75 9.63
C PHE A 169 12.12 15.46 8.47
N ASP A 170 12.49 16.72 8.25
CA ASP A 170 12.17 17.43 7.00
C ASP A 170 13.28 17.18 5.98
N TYR A 171 13.09 16.11 5.19
CA TYR A 171 14.05 15.72 4.16
C TYR A 171 14.25 16.80 3.08
N GLN A 172 13.25 17.62 2.79
CA GLN A 172 13.39 18.67 1.78
C GLN A 172 14.25 19.82 2.28
N ALA A 173 14.03 20.24 3.53
CA ALA A 173 14.89 21.23 4.18
C ALA A 173 16.34 20.72 4.27
N MET A 174 16.53 19.46 4.68
CA MET A 174 17.85 18.83 4.78
C MET A 174 18.57 18.72 3.42
N PHE A 175 17.85 18.39 2.36
CA PHE A 175 18.43 18.37 1.01
C PHE A 175 18.84 19.77 0.55
N LYS A 176 17.97 20.78 0.76
CA LYS A 176 18.28 22.18 0.42
C LYS A 176 19.54 22.67 1.14
N SER A 177 19.71 22.33 2.42
CA SER A 177 20.91 22.70 3.18
C SER A 177 22.19 21.99 2.73
N GLN A 178 22.08 20.84 2.05
CA GLN A 178 23.24 20.14 1.47
C GLN A 178 23.68 20.75 0.13
N THR A 179 22.76 21.43 -0.56
CA THR A 179 23.00 22.03 -1.88
C THR A 179 23.26 23.53 -1.84
N ALA A 180 23.11 24.16 -0.66
CA ALA A 180 23.40 25.57 -0.41
C ALA A 180 24.86 25.75 0.01
#